data_AF-A0A7W7EYN2-F1
#
_entry.id   AF-A0A7W7EYN2-F1
#
_cell.length_a   1.000
_cell.length_b   1.000
_cell.length_c   1.000
_cell.angle_alpha   90.00
_cell.angle_beta   90.00
_cell.angle_gamma   90.00
#
_symmetry.space_group_name_H-M   'P 1'
#
loop_
_entity.id
_entity.type
_entity.pdbx_description
1 polymer ?
#
loop_
_entity_poly.entity_id
_entity_poly.type
_entity_poly.pdbx_seq_one_letter_code
_entity_poly.pdbx_strand_id
1 'polypeptide(L)' 'MADDVILSCDAALLTGPAPDTRLARPDHVWLVVEIAETTRLRGLKIKRIAYATVGVPVYRRSRLQWR' A
#
# COMPACT_ATOMS: atom_id res chain seq x y z
N MET A 1 11.54 -20.08 6.87
CA MET A 1 11.34 -18.81 7.58
C MET A 1 10.76 -17.86 6.55
N ALA A 2 9.54 -17.35 6.76
CA ALA A 2 9.03 -16.29 5.91
C ALA A 2 9.70 -15.00 6.39
N ASP A 3 10.48 -14.35 5.52
CA ASP A 3 11.00 -13.02 5.83
C ASP A 3 9.81 -12.06 5.95
N ASP A 4 9.77 -11.27 7.03
CA ASP A 4 8.76 -10.23 7.19
C ASP A 4 8.97 -9.15 6.11
N VAL A 5 7.97 -9.00 5.24
CA VAL A 5 8.01 -8.01 4.14
C VAL A 5 7.44 -6.69 4.64
N ILE A 6 8.27 -5.65 4.65
CA ILE A 6 7.83 -4.27 4.87
C ILE A 6 7.59 -3.59 3.52
N LEU A 7 6.38 -3.05 3.33
CA LEU A 7 6.01 -2.27 2.16
C LEU A 7 5.82 -0.81 2.55
N SER A 8 6.33 0.09 1.70
CA SER A 8 5.97 1.51 1.72
C SER A 8 4.89 1.80 0.68
N CYS A 9 4.01 2.75 0.97
CA CYS A 9 3.01 3.29 0.06
C CYS A 9 3.05 4.83 0.09
N ASP A 10 2.40 5.46 -0.89
CA ASP A 10 2.32 6.93 -0.93
C ASP A 10 1.29 7.47 0.07
N ALA A 11 0.18 6.75 0.27
CA ALA A 11 -0.78 7.04 1.34
C ALA A 11 -1.56 5.78 1.76
N ALA A 12 -2.02 5.77 3.01
CA ALA A 12 -2.90 4.75 3.56
C ALA A 12 -4.02 5.37 4.40
N LEU A 13 -5.19 4.74 4.39
CA LEU A 13 -6.29 5.03 5.31
C LEU A 13 -6.39 3.90 6.32
N LEU A 14 -6.41 4.25 7.61
CA LEU A 14 -6.51 3.29 8.71
C LEU A 14 -7.96 3.12 9.17
N THR A 15 -8.28 1.94 9.69
CA THR A 15 -9.59 1.63 10.30
C THR A 15 -9.75 2.22 11.71
N GLY A 16 -8.66 2.71 12.30
CA GLY A 16 -8.63 3.27 13.65
C GLY A 16 -7.50 4.31 13.81
N PRO A 17 -7.16 4.68 15.05
CA PRO A 17 -6.07 5.63 15.30
C PRO A 17 -4.75 5.10 14.75
N ALA A 18 -3.86 6.03 14.39
CA ALA A 18 -2.51 5.66 14.00
C ALA A 18 -1.80 4.95 15.16
N PRO A 19 -1.12 3.82 14.91
CA PRO A 19 -0.36 3.15 15.95
C PRO A 19 0.79 4.04 16.42
N ASP A 20 1.19 3.90 17.69
CA ASP A 20 2.37 4.58 18.25
C ASP A 20 3.66 4.15 17.52
N THR A 21 3.63 3.00 16.84
CA THR A 21 4.70 2.52 15.97
C THR A 21 4.60 3.13 14.57
N ARG A 22 5.74 3.41 13.94
CA ARG A 22 5.80 3.86 12.54
C ARG A 22 5.36 2.81 11.49
N LEU A 23 4.91 1.64 11.92
CA LEU A 23 4.46 0.54 11.07
C LEU A 23 2.98 0.22 11.35
N ALA A 24 2.17 0.20 10.31
CA ALA A 24 0.81 -0.31 10.38
C ALA A 24 0.80 -1.80 10.07
N ARG A 25 0.01 -2.57 10.83
CA ARG A 25 -0.29 -3.96 10.49
C ARG A 25 -1.39 -4.00 9.41
N PRO A 26 -1.42 -5.04 8.55
CA PRO A 26 -2.41 -5.12 7.47
C PRO A 26 -3.87 -4.97 7.91
N ASP A 27 -4.23 -5.54 9.06
CA ASP A 27 -5.57 -5.50 9.66
C ASP A 27 -5.98 -4.10 10.14
N HIS A 28 -5.04 -3.16 10.25
CA HIS A 28 -5.33 -1.76 10.56
C HIS A 28 -5.56 -0.91 9.30
N VAL A 29 -5.36 -1.44 8.09
CA VAL A 29 -5.38 -0.67 6.84
C VAL A 29 -6.64 -0.96 6.05
N TRP A 30 -7.45 0.08 5.79
CA TRP A 30 -8.65 -0.02 4.96
C TRP A 30 -8.35 0.17 3.47
N LEU A 31 -7.50 1.13 3.16
CA LEU A 31 -7.15 1.52 1.79
C LEU A 31 -5.66 1.82 1.70
N VAL A 32 -5.04 1.34 0.63
CA VAL A 32 -3.70 1.76 0.19
C VAL A 32 -3.78 2.50 -1.14
N VAL A 33 -3.07 3.62 -1.24
CA VAL A 33 -2.89 4.41 -2.46
C VAL A 33 -1.43 4.36 -2.90
N GLU A 34 -1.23 4.06 -4.18
CA GLU A 34 0.07 4.18 -4.85
C GLU A 34 -0.04 5.13 -6.05
N ILE A 35 0.90 6.07 -6.14
CA ILE A 35 1.04 7.07 -7.18
C ILE A 35 2.15 6.59 -8.13
N ALA A 36 1.77 6.37 -9.39
CA ALA A 36 2.70 5.92 -10.42
C ALA A 36 3.16 7.10 -11.28
N GLU A 37 4.47 7.33 -11.35
CA GLU A 37 5.10 7.95 -12.51
C GLU A 37 5.12 6.93 -13.66
N THR A 38 4.91 7.40 -14.89
CA THR A 38 4.52 6.62 -16.09
C THR A 38 5.32 5.35 -16.35
N THR A 39 6.58 5.27 -15.92
CA THR A 39 7.51 4.15 -16.22
C THR A 39 7.55 3.05 -15.15
N ARG A 40 7.00 3.26 -13.94
CA ARG A 40 7.16 2.33 -12.79
C ARG A 40 6.06 1.27 -12.65
N LEU A 41 5.60 0.71 -13.77
CA LEU A 41 4.42 -0.18 -13.79
C LEU A 41 4.65 -1.59 -13.20
N ARG A 42 5.89 -2.12 -13.20
CA ARG A 42 6.16 -3.50 -12.75
C ARG A 42 6.12 -3.64 -11.22
N GLY A 43 6.78 -2.73 -10.48
CA GLY A 43 6.81 -2.77 -9.00
C GLY A 43 5.43 -2.65 -8.37
N LEU A 44 4.54 -1.85 -8.97
CA LEU A 44 3.17 -1.65 -8.48
C LEU A 44 2.27 -2.89 -8.64
N LYS A 45 2.54 -3.75 -9.63
CA LYS A 45 1.80 -5.02 -9.78
C LYS A 45 2.12 -5.97 -8.64
N ILE A 46 3.38 -6.04 -8.22
CA ILE A 46 3.83 -6.88 -7.10
C ILE A 46 3.22 -6.38 -5.79
N LYS A 47 3.27 -5.07 -5.53
CA LYS A 47 2.64 -4.48 -4.34
C LYS A 47 1.14 -4.73 -4.27
N ARG A 48 0.42 -4.58 -5.39
CA ARG A 48 -1.02 -4.87 -5.43
C ARG A 48 -1.33 -6.31 -5.00
N ILE A 49 -0.54 -7.28 -5.48
CA ILE A 49 -0.70 -8.68 -5.08
C ILE A 49 -0.40 -8.84 -3.60
N ALA A 50 0.70 -8.27 -3.11
CA ALA A 50 1.10 -8.36 -1.72
C ALA A 50 0.05 -7.76 -0.74
N TYR A 51 -0.57 -6.63 -1.10
CA TYR A 51 -1.66 -6.06 -0.28
C TYR A 51 -2.90 -6.95 -0.28
N ALA A 52 -3.26 -7.52 -1.43
CA ALA A 52 -4.39 -8.45 -1.51
C ALA A 52 -4.16 -9.73 -0.70
N THR A 53 -2.93 -10.27 -0.70
CA THR A 53 -2.61 -11.50 0.04
C THR A 53 -2.71 -11.35 1.56
N VAL A 54 -2.57 -10.12 2.08
CA VAL A 54 -2.70 -9.83 3.51
C VAL A 54 -4.07 -9.22 3.87
N GLY A 55 -5.02 -9.21 2.93
CA GLY A 55 -6.41 -8.84 3.20
C GLY A 55 -6.70 -7.34 3.22
N VAL A 56 -5.84 -6.48 2.65
CA VAL A 56 -6.16 -5.05 2.54
C VAL A 56 -7.39 -4.89 1.64
N PRO A 57 -8.50 -4.29 2.14
CA PRO A 57 -9.77 -4.28 1.41
C PRO A 57 -9.74 -3.52 0.10
N VAL A 58 -9.02 -2.39 0.05
CA VAL A 58 -8.99 -1.52 -1.13
C VAL A 58 -7.57 -1.14 -1.52
N TYR A 59 -7.25 -1.31 -2.80
CA TYR A 59 -6.01 -0.84 -3.41
C TYR A 59 -6.33 0.11 -4.57
N ARG A 60 -5.83 1.34 -4.52
CA ARG A 60 -6.03 2.34 -5.57
C ARG A 60 -4.70 2.82 -6.15
N ARG A 61 -4.58 2.74 -7.46
CA ARG A 61 -3.46 3.32 -8.22
C ARG A 61 -3.89 4.65 -8.82
N SER A 62 -3.13 5.71 -8.58
CA SER A 62 -3.26 6.99 -9.27
C SER A 62 -2.11 7.21 -10.26
N ARG A 63 -2.37 7.89 -11.38
CA ARG A 63 -1.32 8.41 -12.26
C ARG A 63 -1.16 9.89 -11.98
N LEU A 64 0.06 10.32 -11.71
CA LEU A 64 0.34 11.75 -11.59
C LEU A 64 0.35 12.36 -12.99
N GLN A 65 -0.59 13.27 -13.26
CA GLN A 65 -0.59 14.11 -14.46
C GLN A 65 -0.30 15.53 -13.99
N TRP A 66 0.92 16.00 -14.23
CA TRP A 66 1.25 17.41 -14.06
C TRP A 66 0.59 18.17 -15.21
N ARG A 67 -0.37 19.03 -14.89
CA ARG A 67 -0.94 20.04 -15.79
C ARG A 67 -0.32 21.38 -15.46
#